data_AF-A0A261F1B3-F1
#
_entry.id   AF-A0A261F1B3-F1
#
_cell.length_a   1.000
_cell.length_b   1.000
_cell.length_c   1.000
_cell.angle_alpha   90.00
_cell.angle_beta   90.00
_cell.angle_gamma   90.00
#
_symmetry.space_group_name_H-M   'P 1'
#
loop_
_entity.id
_entity.type
_entity.pdbx_description
1 polymer ?
#
loop_
_entity_poly.entity_id
_entity_poly.type
_entity_poly.pdbx_seq_one_letter_code
_entity_poly.pdbx_strand_id
1 'polypeptide(L)'
;MSNSVQSHTFQTASDDVTVPAGSSSVASDSAAPGSVNPSESIGSASSSPSKPVVSSHSTVDQSRWSAKRIAIYALFVAVAIALTFVEVPIFPAAPYLKYDPSIVMCIIAGFTFGPSAAAIVSVLSFVPHLFTNPFGAIIAILVALLMSVPAAAVYRRKRTIGSAVLGLVLGTVLATAGAVVGNLIITPLYNPAITVSAVVGLIVPVLLPFNILKAVINAVISLALLRPCTRLLANDAD
;
A
#
# COMPACT_ATOMS: atom_id res chain seq x y z
N MET A 1 -25.31 -60.29 3.99
CA MET A 1 -25.26 -58.89 3.50
C MET A 1 -23.78 -58.54 3.37
N SER A 2 -23.01 -59.08 2.42
CA SER A 2 -23.00 -58.79 0.97
C SER A 2 -23.21 -57.30 0.66
N ASN A 3 -22.12 -56.55 0.49
CA ASN A 3 -21.72 -56.10 -0.83
C ASN A 3 -20.30 -55.50 -0.86
N SER A 4 -19.52 -56.05 -1.79
CA SER A 4 -18.28 -55.55 -2.38
C SER A 4 -18.56 -54.32 -3.27
N VAL A 5 -17.48 -53.78 -3.88
CA VAL A 5 -17.36 -52.87 -5.07
C VAL A 5 -16.61 -51.59 -4.70
N GLN A 6 -15.57 -51.09 -5.38
CA GLN A 6 -14.55 -51.60 -6.31
C GLN A 6 -13.58 -50.43 -6.50
N SER A 7 -12.30 -50.72 -6.60
CA SER A 7 -11.24 -49.83 -7.09
C SER A 7 -11.42 -49.56 -8.59
N HIS A 8 -11.22 -48.32 -9.03
CA HIS A 8 -10.92 -48.03 -10.43
C HIS A 8 -9.74 -47.06 -10.56
N THR A 9 -8.61 -47.64 -10.91
CA THR A 9 -7.52 -47.04 -11.69
C THR A 9 -8.02 -46.78 -13.11
N PHE A 10 -7.72 -45.62 -13.69
CA PHE A 10 -7.56 -45.50 -15.14
C PHE A 10 -6.50 -44.47 -15.50
N GLN A 11 -5.53 -44.95 -16.26
CA GLN A 11 -4.42 -44.25 -16.87
C GLN A 11 -4.50 -44.59 -18.37
N THR A 12 -4.47 -43.58 -19.25
CA THR A 12 -3.93 -43.65 -20.63
C THR A 12 -3.92 -42.24 -21.23
N ALA A 13 -2.74 -41.78 -21.66
CA ALA A 13 -2.36 -41.52 -23.07
C ALA A 13 -2.65 -40.06 -23.48
N SER A 14 -1.61 -39.23 -23.64
CA SER A 14 -0.77 -39.10 -24.85
C SER A 14 -1.58 -38.54 -26.00
N ASP A 15 -1.44 -37.24 -26.27
CA ASP A 15 -1.46 -36.71 -27.63
C ASP A 15 -0.53 -35.49 -27.71
N ASP A 16 0.47 -35.69 -28.57
CA ASP A 16 1.50 -34.79 -29.03
C ASP A 16 0.94 -34.04 -30.24
N VAL A 17 0.99 -32.70 -30.25
CA VAL A 17 0.74 -31.90 -31.45
C VAL A 17 1.81 -30.81 -31.56
N THR A 18 2.79 -31.13 -32.40
CA THR A 18 3.79 -30.25 -33.02
C THR A 18 3.19 -29.52 -34.22
N VAL A 19 3.36 -28.18 -34.35
CA VAL A 19 3.46 -27.46 -35.64
C VAL A 19 4.09 -26.05 -35.42
N PRO A 20 4.67 -25.35 -36.42
CA PRO A 20 6.09 -25.39 -36.78
C PRO A 20 6.79 -24.01 -36.75
N ALA A 21 8.10 -24.02 -37.02
CA ALA A 21 8.93 -22.84 -37.33
C ALA A 21 8.92 -22.50 -38.83
N GLY A 22 9.08 -21.21 -39.15
CA GLY A 22 9.42 -20.65 -40.48
C GLY A 22 9.38 -19.12 -40.41
N SER A 23 10.50 -18.41 -40.23
CA SER A 23 11.51 -18.00 -41.23
C SER A 23 10.98 -17.04 -42.31
N SER A 24 11.35 -15.77 -42.20
CA SER A 24 11.73 -14.96 -43.37
C SER A 24 12.65 -13.81 -42.97
N SER A 25 13.82 -13.87 -43.58
CA SER A 25 14.90 -12.89 -43.64
C SER A 25 14.52 -11.65 -44.45
N VAL A 26 14.98 -10.46 -44.04
CA VAL A 26 15.33 -9.39 -44.99
C VAL A 26 16.63 -8.72 -44.52
N ALA A 27 17.59 -8.71 -45.45
CA ALA A 27 18.93 -8.12 -45.41
C ALA A 27 18.87 -6.56 -45.47
N SER A 28 19.71 -5.85 -44.71
CA SER A 28 20.99 -5.22 -45.14
C SER A 28 20.89 -4.16 -46.26
N ASP A 29 21.14 -2.90 -45.90
CA ASP A 29 22.15 -1.97 -46.49
C ASP A 29 21.98 -0.59 -45.82
N SER A 30 22.93 -0.01 -45.07
CA SER A 30 24.26 0.53 -45.40
C SER A 30 24.25 1.96 -46.00
N ALA A 31 25.21 2.75 -45.49
CA ALA A 31 25.79 4.00 -46.04
C ALA A 31 25.15 5.38 -45.76
N ALA A 32 25.81 6.15 -44.88
CA ALA A 32 26.12 7.58 -45.06
C ALA A 32 27.21 7.75 -46.16
N PRO A 33 27.68 8.94 -46.66
CA PRO A 33 27.73 10.26 -45.99
C PRO A 33 27.63 11.54 -46.88
N GLY A 34 27.72 12.72 -46.23
CA GLY A 34 28.18 14.02 -46.80
C GLY A 34 27.16 14.79 -47.64
N SER A 35 27.24 16.09 -47.89
CA SER A 35 27.99 17.23 -47.33
C SER A 35 27.37 18.51 -47.96
N VAL A 36 27.83 19.68 -47.50
CA VAL A 36 27.78 21.00 -48.15
C VAL A 36 26.49 21.84 -48.08
N ASN A 37 26.66 23.03 -47.48
CA ASN A 37 25.83 24.23 -47.59
C ASN A 37 26.42 25.11 -48.71
N PRO A 38 25.63 25.93 -49.44
CA PRO A 38 26.04 27.33 -49.54
C PRO A 38 24.88 28.35 -49.50
N SER A 39 25.06 29.32 -48.61
CA SER A 39 24.93 30.78 -48.78
C SER A 39 23.98 31.40 -49.83
N GLU A 40 23.22 32.38 -49.30
CA GLU A 40 22.89 33.71 -49.85
C GLU A 40 21.73 33.88 -50.85
N SER A 41 20.72 34.67 -50.44
CA SER A 41 20.33 35.88 -51.18
C SER A 41 19.48 36.84 -50.34
N ILE A 42 19.87 38.11 -50.39
CA ILE A 42 19.35 39.32 -49.77
C ILE A 42 17.97 39.70 -50.35
N GLY A 43 17.08 40.32 -49.54
CA GLY A 43 16.11 41.26 -50.12
C GLY A 43 14.81 41.51 -49.35
N SER A 44 14.63 42.79 -48.99
CA SER A 44 13.36 43.52 -48.86
C SER A 44 12.62 43.54 -47.52
N ALA A 45 12.61 44.76 -46.99
CA ALA A 45 11.83 45.27 -45.89
C ALA A 45 10.32 45.08 -46.06
N SER A 46 9.61 44.83 -44.96
CA SER A 46 8.30 45.42 -44.72
C SER A 46 8.02 45.52 -43.22
N SER A 47 7.59 46.72 -42.84
CA SER A 47 7.16 47.16 -41.52
C SER A 47 5.91 46.44 -41.04
N SER A 48 5.88 46.04 -39.76
CA SER A 48 4.63 45.90 -38.99
C SER A 48 4.91 46.01 -37.48
N PRO A 49 3.99 46.62 -36.71
CA PRO A 49 4.22 47.07 -35.35
C PRO A 49 4.30 45.88 -34.38
N SER A 50 5.23 45.98 -33.44
CA SER A 50 5.39 45.07 -32.30
C SER A 50 4.08 44.98 -31.52
N LYS A 51 3.44 43.81 -31.57
CA LYS A 51 2.44 43.43 -30.57
C LYS A 51 3.09 43.55 -29.19
N PRO A 52 2.40 44.08 -28.16
CA PRO A 52 2.95 44.06 -26.82
C PRO A 52 3.20 42.61 -26.45
N VAL A 53 4.45 42.28 -26.12
CA VAL A 53 4.78 41.05 -25.41
C VAL A 53 4.07 41.16 -24.08
N VAL A 54 2.86 40.59 -24.01
CA VAL A 54 2.28 40.22 -22.73
C VAL A 54 3.14 39.06 -22.27
N SER A 55 4.16 39.39 -21.50
CA SER A 55 4.87 38.43 -20.67
C SER A 55 3.83 37.82 -19.74
N SER A 56 3.25 36.69 -20.14
CA SER A 56 2.46 35.85 -19.25
C SER A 56 3.40 35.37 -18.14
N HIS A 57 3.47 36.14 -17.07
CA HIS A 57 4.08 35.73 -15.83
C HIS A 57 3.18 34.64 -15.23
N SER A 58 3.44 33.40 -15.61
CA SER A 58 2.80 32.22 -15.05
C SER A 58 3.33 31.99 -13.63
N THR A 59 2.89 32.81 -12.68
CA THR A 59 2.82 32.39 -11.28
C THR A 59 1.59 31.54 -11.11
N VAL A 60 1.71 30.27 -11.51
CA VAL A 60 0.89 29.22 -10.93
C VAL A 60 1.86 28.21 -10.36
N ASP A 61 1.94 28.26 -9.04
CA ASP A 61 2.67 27.37 -8.16
C ASP A 61 2.71 25.95 -8.71
N GLN A 62 3.92 25.44 -8.94
CA GLN A 62 4.16 24.00 -9.10
C GLN A 62 4.02 23.30 -7.74
N SER A 63 2.88 23.49 -7.07
CA SER A 63 2.52 22.74 -5.88
C SER A 63 2.32 21.29 -6.30
N ARG A 64 3.33 20.48 -5.98
CA ARG A 64 3.36 19.01 -6.09
C ARG A 64 2.18 18.33 -5.36
N TRP A 65 1.34 19.08 -4.65
CA TRP A 65 0.18 18.64 -3.89
C TRP A 65 -1.08 19.40 -4.31
N SER A 66 -1.93 18.75 -5.11
CA SER A 66 -3.26 19.28 -5.40
C SER A 66 -4.08 19.37 -4.11
N ALA A 67 -4.78 20.50 -3.89
CA ALA A 67 -5.68 20.71 -2.75
C ALA A 67 -6.67 19.54 -2.57
N LYS A 68 -7.11 18.93 -3.69
CA LYS A 68 -7.96 17.73 -3.69
C LYS A 68 -7.31 16.54 -2.98
N ARG A 69 -6.01 16.28 -3.20
CA ARG A 69 -5.28 15.18 -2.55
C ARG A 69 -5.16 15.41 -1.04
N ILE A 70 -4.88 16.64 -0.64
CA ILE A 70 -4.78 17.03 0.77
C ILE A 70 -6.14 16.81 1.46
N ALA A 71 -7.24 17.28 0.84
CA ALA A 71 -8.58 17.10 1.37
C ALA A 71 -8.95 15.62 1.54
N ILE A 72 -8.60 14.77 0.58
CA ILE A 72 -8.86 13.33 0.68
C ILE A 72 -8.01 12.70 1.80
N TYR A 73 -6.74 13.07 1.95
CA TYR A 73 -5.91 12.54 3.04
C TYR A 73 -6.45 12.97 4.40
N ALA A 74 -6.89 14.24 4.52
CA ALA A 74 -7.54 14.74 5.72
C ALA A 74 -8.81 13.96 6.06
N LEU A 75 -9.63 13.61 5.05
CA LEU A 75 -10.81 12.76 5.25
C LEU A 75 -10.44 11.36 5.75
N PHE A 76 -9.44 10.71 5.15
CA PHE A 76 -8.96 9.40 5.60
C PHE A 76 -8.41 9.45 7.04
N VAL A 77 -7.66 10.50 7.38
CA VAL A 77 -7.17 10.75 8.74
C VAL A 77 -8.34 10.95 9.70
N ALA A 78 -9.34 11.77 9.34
CA ALA A 78 -10.49 12.03 10.19
C ALA A 78 -11.28 10.75 10.49
N VAL A 79 -11.53 9.92 9.47
CA VAL A 79 -12.20 8.63 9.65
C VAL A 79 -11.34 7.68 10.51
N ALA A 80 -10.04 7.60 10.24
CA ALA A 80 -9.16 6.75 11.02
C ALA A 80 -9.10 7.18 12.50
N ILE A 81 -9.03 8.49 12.79
CA ILE A 81 -9.14 9.04 14.15
C ILE A 81 -10.47 8.66 14.78
N ALA A 82 -11.59 8.84 14.08
CA ALA A 82 -12.90 8.45 14.61
C ALA A 82 -12.94 6.95 14.98
N LEU A 83 -12.34 6.09 14.16
CA LEU A 83 -12.25 4.65 14.42
C LEU A 83 -11.34 4.30 15.60
N THR A 84 -10.35 5.12 15.95
CA THR A 84 -9.53 4.89 17.15
C THR A 84 -10.35 4.97 18.45
N PHE A 85 -11.49 5.69 18.45
CA PHE A 85 -12.40 5.73 19.60
C PHE A 85 -13.28 4.48 19.72
N VAL A 86 -13.41 3.70 18.65
CA VAL A 86 -14.16 2.43 18.65
C VAL A 86 -13.21 1.30 19.02
N GLU A 87 -12.78 1.32 20.29
CA GLU A 87 -11.83 0.35 20.83
C GLU A 87 -12.55 -0.77 21.58
N VAL A 88 -12.33 -2.01 21.14
CA VAL A 88 -12.96 -3.21 21.72
C VAL A 88 -11.88 -4.13 22.30
N PRO A 89 -11.99 -4.56 23.57
CA PRO A 89 -11.08 -5.54 24.15
C PRO A 89 -11.46 -6.94 23.63
N ILE A 90 -10.83 -7.35 22.52
CA ILE A 90 -11.11 -8.64 21.87
C ILE A 90 -10.39 -9.83 22.52
N PHE A 91 -9.46 -9.58 23.44
CA PHE A 91 -8.62 -10.61 24.05
C PHE A 91 -8.78 -10.62 25.58
N PRO A 92 -9.57 -11.55 26.15
CA PRO A 92 -9.91 -11.55 27.58
C PRO A 92 -8.71 -11.62 28.52
N ALA A 93 -7.63 -12.31 28.12
CA ALA A 93 -6.42 -12.44 28.92
C ALA A 93 -5.60 -11.15 29.03
N ALA A 94 -5.90 -10.13 28.21
CA ALA A 94 -5.23 -8.84 28.24
C ALA A 94 -6.19 -7.71 27.84
N PRO A 95 -7.08 -7.26 28.74
CA PRO A 95 -8.07 -6.22 28.44
C PRO A 95 -7.45 -4.85 28.13
N TYR A 96 -6.17 -4.66 28.46
CA TYR A 96 -5.39 -3.48 28.09
C TYR A 96 -5.00 -3.45 26.60
N LEU A 97 -5.02 -4.59 25.89
CA LEU A 97 -4.78 -4.69 24.45
C LEU A 97 -6.10 -4.54 23.70
N LYS A 98 -6.36 -3.33 23.20
CA LYS A 98 -7.60 -3.01 22.50
C LYS A 98 -7.44 -3.04 20.99
N TYR A 99 -8.48 -3.54 20.33
CA TYR A 99 -8.58 -3.54 18.88
C TYR A 99 -9.41 -2.36 18.41
N ASP A 100 -8.91 -1.69 17.38
CA ASP A 100 -9.54 -0.59 16.68
C ASP A 100 -9.30 -0.75 15.17
N PRO A 101 -10.28 -0.45 14.31
CA PRO A 101 -10.14 -0.65 12.86
C PRO A 101 -9.44 0.52 12.13
N SER A 102 -8.73 1.41 12.82
CA SER A 102 -8.10 2.60 12.19
C SER A 102 -7.03 2.24 11.14
N ILE A 103 -6.30 1.14 11.34
CA ILE A 103 -5.26 0.64 10.43
C ILE A 103 -5.87 0.22 9.09
N VAL A 104 -7.13 -0.23 9.06
CA VAL A 104 -7.85 -0.52 7.82
C VAL A 104 -7.88 0.71 6.93
N MET A 105 -8.22 1.88 7.48
CA MET A 105 -8.27 3.13 6.72
C MET A 105 -6.88 3.56 6.24
N CYS A 106 -5.84 3.30 7.02
CA CYS A 106 -4.45 3.55 6.62
C CYS A 106 -4.07 2.68 5.40
N ILE A 107 -4.44 1.40 5.41
CA ILE A 107 -4.19 0.48 4.30
C ILE A 107 -4.98 0.90 3.06
N ILE A 108 -6.26 1.26 3.19
CA ILE A 108 -7.09 1.70 2.06
C ILE A 108 -6.54 3.00 1.44
N ALA A 109 -6.12 3.97 2.27
CA ALA A 109 -5.43 5.16 1.78
C ALA A 109 -4.15 4.80 1.02
N GLY A 110 -3.38 3.85 1.54
CA GLY A 110 -2.17 3.32 0.91
C GLY A 110 -2.42 2.63 -0.42
N PHE A 111 -3.43 1.77 -0.49
CA PHE A 111 -3.82 1.10 -1.72
C PHE A 111 -4.36 2.07 -2.75
N THR A 112 -5.07 3.11 -2.33
CA THR A 112 -5.65 4.09 -3.26
C THR A 112 -4.59 5.05 -3.79
N PHE A 113 -3.86 5.72 -2.90
CA PHE A 113 -2.99 6.84 -3.23
C PHE A 113 -1.49 6.55 -3.16
N GLY A 114 -1.10 5.37 -2.66
CA GLY A 114 0.27 4.88 -2.61
C GLY A 114 0.92 4.92 -1.21
N PRO A 115 2.18 4.46 -1.10
CA PRO A 115 2.84 4.25 0.20
C PRO A 115 3.02 5.51 1.04
N SER A 116 3.21 6.68 0.40
CA SER A 116 3.31 7.95 1.11
C SER A 116 2.00 8.36 1.78
N ALA A 117 0.86 8.06 1.15
CA ALA A 117 -0.45 8.29 1.75
C ALA A 117 -0.66 7.37 2.96
N ALA A 118 -0.27 6.10 2.83
CA ALA A 118 -0.30 5.14 3.94
C ALA A 118 0.47 5.69 5.15
N ALA A 119 1.69 6.19 4.92
CA ALA A 119 2.53 6.74 5.97
C ALA A 119 1.91 7.97 6.65
N ILE A 120 1.45 8.94 5.86
CA ILE A 120 0.85 10.18 6.38
C ILE A 120 -0.41 9.87 7.19
N VAL A 121 -1.30 9.04 6.65
CA VAL A 121 -2.55 8.68 7.33
C VAL A 121 -2.22 7.90 8.61
N SER A 122 -1.31 6.93 8.57
CA SER A 122 -0.91 6.18 9.76
C SER A 122 -0.35 7.06 10.87
N VAL A 123 0.53 8.02 10.57
CA VAL A 123 1.09 8.89 11.61
C VAL A 123 0.02 9.83 12.18
N LEU A 124 -0.73 10.51 11.31
CA LEU A 124 -1.68 11.52 11.75
C LEU A 124 -2.87 10.93 12.52
N SER A 125 -3.27 9.69 12.21
CA SER A 125 -4.42 9.05 12.85
C SER A 125 -4.23 8.78 14.34
N PHE A 126 -2.98 8.64 14.79
CA PHE A 126 -2.65 8.37 16.20
C PHE A 126 -2.14 9.61 16.94
N VAL A 127 -2.09 10.78 16.30
CA VAL A 127 -1.67 12.04 16.98
C VAL A 127 -2.52 12.35 18.21
N PRO A 128 -3.86 12.19 18.21
CA PRO A 128 -4.66 12.42 19.42
C PRO A 128 -4.24 11.53 20.60
N HIS A 129 -3.80 10.30 20.31
CA HIS A 129 -3.37 9.34 21.31
C HIS A 129 -2.01 9.68 21.92
N LEU A 130 -1.20 10.53 21.27
CA LEU A 130 0.05 11.01 21.86
C LEU A 130 -0.19 11.83 23.13
N PHE A 131 -1.35 12.49 23.24
CA PHE A 131 -1.70 13.30 24.41
C PHE A 131 -2.29 12.49 25.57
N THR A 132 -2.86 11.31 25.28
CA THR A 132 -3.50 10.46 26.30
C THR A 132 -2.60 9.30 26.73
N ASN A 133 -1.95 8.63 25.77
CA ASN A 133 -1.09 7.46 25.97
C ASN A 133 0.10 7.50 24.99
N PRO A 134 1.10 8.39 25.21
CA PRO A 134 2.18 8.66 24.26
C PRO A 134 2.98 7.41 23.87
N PHE A 135 3.32 6.58 24.85
CA PHE A 135 4.10 5.36 24.63
C PHE A 135 3.35 4.31 23.80
N GLY A 136 2.07 4.10 24.11
CA GLY A 136 1.20 3.22 23.33
C GLY A 136 0.96 3.75 21.92
N ALA A 137 0.80 5.06 21.77
CA ALA A 137 0.63 5.73 20.48
C ALA A 137 1.87 5.56 19.59
N ILE A 138 3.09 5.64 20.14
CA ILE A 138 4.33 5.40 19.37
C ILE A 138 4.36 3.96 18.83
N ILE A 139 4.03 2.97 19.66
CA ILE A 139 3.93 1.56 19.22
C ILE A 139 2.85 1.42 18.14
N ALA A 140 1.68 2.03 18.34
CA ALA A 140 0.57 1.97 17.39
C ALA A 140 0.93 2.60 16.03
N ILE A 141 1.62 3.75 16.03
CA ILE A 141 2.14 4.39 14.81
C ILE A 141 3.13 3.47 14.10
N LEU A 142 4.09 2.90 14.84
CA LEU A 142 5.07 1.96 14.28
C LEU A 142 4.39 0.77 13.62
N VAL A 143 3.44 0.15 14.31
CA VAL A 143 2.66 -1.00 13.81
C VAL A 143 1.83 -0.61 12.58
N ALA A 144 1.16 0.54 12.61
CA ALA A 144 0.37 1.04 11.50
C ALA A 144 1.24 1.28 10.26
N LEU A 145 2.44 1.87 10.42
CA LEU A 145 3.39 2.08 9.33
C LEU A 145 3.92 0.76 8.77
N LEU A 146 4.35 -0.16 9.64
CA LEU A 146 4.88 -1.46 9.24
C LEU A 146 3.82 -2.36 8.60
N MET A 147 2.53 -2.12 8.86
CA MET A 147 1.46 -2.82 8.17
C MET A 147 1.11 -2.15 6.84
N SER A 148 0.85 -0.83 6.85
CA SER A 148 0.23 -0.11 5.74
C SER A 148 1.20 0.21 4.60
N VAL A 149 2.43 0.64 4.93
CA VAL A 149 3.44 1.07 3.95
C VAL A 149 3.94 -0.07 3.07
N PRO A 150 4.42 -1.21 3.60
CA PRO A 150 4.86 -2.32 2.77
C PRO A 150 3.70 -2.95 1.99
N ALA A 151 2.50 -3.02 2.57
CA ALA A 151 1.31 -3.47 1.85
C ALA A 151 1.05 -2.58 0.62
N ALA A 152 1.04 -1.25 0.81
CA ALA A 152 0.86 -0.29 -0.28
C ALA A 152 1.99 -0.34 -1.30
N ALA A 153 3.23 -0.58 -0.87
CA ALA A 153 4.40 -0.64 -1.75
C ALA A 153 4.33 -1.86 -2.69
N VAL A 154 3.95 -3.03 -2.17
CA VAL A 154 3.76 -4.25 -2.97
C VAL A 154 2.58 -4.08 -3.92
N TYR A 155 1.44 -3.58 -3.44
CA TYR A 155 0.26 -3.35 -4.27
C TYR A 155 0.49 -2.32 -5.38
N ARG A 156 1.33 -1.30 -5.16
CA ARG A 156 1.66 -0.29 -6.18
C ARG A 156 2.35 -0.89 -7.40
N ARG A 157 3.12 -1.98 -7.26
CA ARG A 157 3.85 -2.61 -8.37
C ARG A 157 2.92 -3.28 -9.39
N LYS A 158 1.90 -3.98 -8.89
CA LYS A 158 0.87 -4.63 -9.72
C LYS A 158 -0.47 -4.43 -9.02
N ARG A 159 -1.43 -3.73 -9.63
CA ARG A 159 -2.74 -3.44 -9.00
C ARG A 159 -3.69 -4.64 -9.12
N THR A 160 -3.38 -5.72 -8.43
CA THR A 160 -4.14 -6.98 -8.46
C THR A 160 -4.53 -7.42 -7.05
N ILE A 161 -5.56 -8.26 -6.91
CA ILE A 161 -5.91 -8.82 -5.60
C ILE A 161 -4.76 -9.69 -5.03
N GLY A 162 -4.05 -10.44 -5.89
CA GLY A 162 -2.92 -11.28 -5.44
C GLY A 162 -1.77 -10.49 -4.83
N SER A 163 -1.40 -9.35 -5.42
CA SER A 163 -0.39 -8.45 -4.85
C SER A 163 -0.87 -7.72 -3.60
N ALA A 164 -2.18 -7.41 -3.49
CA ALA A 164 -2.76 -6.87 -2.26
C ALA A 164 -2.63 -7.87 -1.10
N VAL A 165 -2.99 -9.15 -1.34
CA VAL A 165 -2.84 -10.23 -0.35
C VAL A 165 -1.38 -10.41 0.03
N LEU A 166 -0.46 -10.49 -0.93
CA LEU A 166 0.97 -10.61 -0.66
C LEU A 166 1.52 -9.43 0.16
N GLY A 167 1.10 -8.22 -0.17
CA GLY A 167 1.44 -7.01 0.57
C GLY A 167 0.92 -7.03 2.00
N LEU A 168 -0.30 -7.52 2.22
CA LEU A 168 -0.91 -7.64 3.55
C LEU A 168 -0.25 -8.71 4.40
N VAL A 169 0.13 -9.85 3.81
CA VAL A 169 0.89 -10.89 4.51
C VAL A 169 2.25 -10.33 4.95
N LEU A 170 2.98 -9.66 4.05
CA LEU A 170 4.25 -9.02 4.38
C LEU A 170 4.08 -7.95 5.48
N GLY A 171 3.08 -7.08 5.34
CA GLY A 171 2.76 -6.07 6.34
C GLY A 171 2.38 -6.67 7.69
N THR A 172 1.65 -7.79 7.72
CA THR A 172 1.27 -8.50 8.95
C THR A 172 2.49 -9.01 9.70
N VAL A 173 3.43 -9.63 8.99
CA VAL A 173 4.69 -10.12 9.60
C VAL A 173 5.50 -8.97 10.18
N LEU A 174 5.67 -7.89 9.41
CA LEU A 174 6.42 -6.70 9.85
C LEU A 174 5.74 -5.99 11.02
N ALA A 175 4.42 -5.83 10.97
CA ALA A 175 3.62 -5.23 12.03
C ALA A 175 3.68 -6.04 13.33
N THR A 176 3.60 -7.38 13.23
CA THR A 176 3.72 -8.26 14.39
C THR A 176 5.11 -8.17 15.03
N ALA A 177 6.17 -8.20 14.21
CA ALA A 177 7.54 -8.03 14.69
C ALA A 177 7.74 -6.64 15.34
N GLY A 178 7.24 -5.58 14.69
CA GLY A 178 7.29 -4.22 15.23
C GLY A 178 6.52 -4.04 16.52
N ALA A 179 5.38 -4.71 16.68
CA ALA A 179 4.62 -4.71 17.92
C ALA A 179 5.40 -5.39 19.05
N VAL A 180 6.02 -6.55 18.79
CA VAL A 180 6.84 -7.26 19.78
C VAL A 180 8.04 -6.42 20.20
N VAL A 181 8.79 -5.88 19.24
CA VAL A 181 9.95 -5.01 19.49
C VAL A 181 9.53 -3.74 20.23
N GLY A 182 8.43 -3.12 19.82
CA GLY A 182 7.88 -1.92 20.47
C GLY A 182 7.53 -2.19 21.93
N ASN A 183 6.82 -3.28 22.23
CA ASN A 183 6.51 -3.64 23.61
C ASN A 183 7.76 -4.02 24.42
N LEU A 184 8.74 -4.69 23.82
CA LEU A 184 9.99 -5.04 24.51
C LEU A 184 10.84 -3.84 24.91
N ILE A 185 10.84 -2.78 24.10
CA ILE A 185 11.66 -1.59 24.35
C ILE A 185 10.90 -0.56 25.19
N ILE A 186 9.65 -0.27 24.83
CA ILE A 186 8.91 0.87 25.37
C ILE A 186 8.22 0.53 26.69
N THR A 187 7.66 -0.68 26.84
CA THR A 187 6.96 -1.10 28.06
C THR A 187 7.85 -1.06 29.32
N PRO A 188 9.07 -1.64 29.34
CA PRO A 188 9.94 -1.56 30.52
C PRO A 188 10.53 -0.17 30.75
N LEU A 189 10.66 0.65 29.70
CA LEU A 189 11.15 2.03 29.83
C LEU A 189 10.12 2.93 30.52
N TYR A 190 8.84 2.72 30.22
CA TYR A 190 7.73 3.47 30.81
C TYR A 190 7.33 2.96 32.20
N ASN A 191 7.40 1.65 32.44
CA ASN A 191 6.89 1.03 33.65
C ASN A 191 8.01 0.27 34.39
N PRO A 192 8.71 0.91 35.36
CA PRO A 192 9.86 0.31 36.05
C PRO A 192 9.54 -0.98 36.81
N ALA A 193 8.26 -1.20 37.13
CA ALA A 193 7.76 -2.40 37.80
C ALA A 193 7.69 -3.63 36.88
N ILE A 194 7.75 -3.46 35.55
CA ILE A 194 7.68 -4.54 34.58
C ILE A 194 9.08 -4.76 34.00
N THR A 195 9.69 -5.89 34.34
CA THR A 195 10.99 -6.27 33.78
C THR A 195 10.85 -6.75 32.33
N VAL A 196 11.94 -6.65 31.55
CA VAL A 196 12.01 -7.21 30.19
C VAL A 196 11.64 -8.70 30.20
N SER A 197 12.08 -9.45 31.21
CA SER A 197 11.77 -10.87 31.36
C SER A 197 10.26 -11.13 31.53
N ALA A 198 9.55 -10.27 32.27
CA ALA A 198 8.10 -10.36 32.39
C ALA A 198 7.41 -10.10 31.05
N VAL A 199 7.86 -9.11 30.25
CA VAL A 199 7.32 -8.86 28.91
C VAL A 199 7.59 -10.04 27.98
N VAL A 200 8.79 -10.61 28.02
CA VAL A 200 9.16 -11.81 27.22
C VAL A 200 8.24 -12.98 27.53
N GLY A 201 7.92 -13.20 28.81
CA GLY A 201 6.96 -14.23 29.23
C GLY A 201 5.56 -14.03 28.66
N LEU A 202 5.18 -12.80 28.34
CA LEU A 202 3.88 -12.46 27.74
C LEU A 202 3.89 -12.45 26.21
N ILE A 203 5.05 -12.55 25.55
CA ILE A 203 5.15 -12.49 24.09
C ILE A 203 4.33 -13.61 23.46
N VAL A 204 4.68 -14.86 23.78
CA VAL A 204 4.07 -16.04 23.18
C VAL A 204 2.59 -16.20 23.56
N PRO A 205 2.18 -16.08 24.84
CA PRO A 205 0.79 -16.34 25.21
C PRO A 205 -0.17 -15.19 24.91
N VAL A 206 0.29 -13.94 24.84
CA VAL A 206 -0.60 -12.76 24.79
C VAL A 206 -0.29 -11.86 23.60
N LEU A 207 0.92 -11.30 23.52
CA LEU A 207 1.23 -10.24 22.53
C LEU A 207 1.18 -10.77 21.10
N LEU A 208 1.77 -11.93 20.86
CA LEU A 208 1.87 -12.52 19.52
C LEU A 208 0.50 -12.95 18.97
N PRO A 209 -0.34 -13.72 19.70
CA PRO A 209 -1.68 -14.05 19.20
C PRO A 209 -2.57 -12.82 19.04
N PHE A 210 -2.51 -11.84 19.95
CA PHE A 210 -3.27 -10.60 19.83
C PHE A 210 -2.89 -9.79 18.59
N ASN A 211 -1.59 -9.57 18.35
CA ASN A 211 -1.14 -8.75 17.21
C ASN A 211 -1.41 -9.43 15.86
N ILE A 212 -1.25 -10.75 15.78
CA ILE A 212 -1.61 -11.51 14.58
C ILE A 212 -3.12 -11.42 14.34
N LEU A 213 -3.95 -11.63 15.36
CA LEU A 213 -5.40 -11.52 15.23
C LEU A 213 -5.81 -10.12 14.75
N LYS A 214 -5.28 -9.06 15.38
CA LYS A 214 -5.51 -7.66 14.96
C LYS A 214 -5.10 -7.43 13.50
N ALA A 215 -3.92 -7.90 13.10
CA ALA A 215 -3.43 -7.75 11.75
C ALA A 215 -4.26 -8.53 10.71
N VAL A 216 -4.68 -9.76 11.03
CA VAL A 216 -5.53 -10.56 10.15
C VAL A 216 -6.90 -9.91 9.97
N ILE A 217 -7.54 -9.43 11.04
CA ILE A 217 -8.82 -8.71 10.94
C ILE A 217 -8.66 -7.48 10.05
N ASN A 218 -7.61 -6.67 10.28
CA ASN A 218 -7.33 -5.50 9.44
C ASN A 218 -7.13 -5.89 7.97
N ALA A 219 -6.37 -6.94 7.67
CA ALA A 219 -6.13 -7.42 6.32
C ALA A 219 -7.42 -7.89 5.62
N VAL A 220 -8.24 -8.67 6.31
CA VAL A 220 -9.52 -9.18 5.78
C VAL A 220 -10.47 -8.03 5.48
N ILE A 221 -10.63 -7.10 6.43
CA ILE A 221 -11.50 -5.94 6.24
C ILE A 221 -10.97 -5.07 5.08
N SER A 222 -9.67 -4.78 5.02
CA SER A 222 -9.10 -4.01 3.91
C SER A 222 -9.31 -4.66 2.54
N LEU A 223 -9.19 -6.00 2.43
CA LEU A 223 -9.49 -6.71 1.18
C LEU A 223 -10.98 -6.68 0.84
N ALA A 224 -11.85 -6.80 1.83
CA ALA A 224 -13.28 -6.73 1.66
C ALA A 224 -13.72 -5.35 1.14
N LEU A 225 -13.11 -4.26 1.64
CA LEU A 225 -13.35 -2.89 1.13
C LEU A 225 -12.73 -2.64 -0.26
N LEU A 226 -11.64 -3.31 -0.61
CA LEU A 226 -10.99 -3.12 -1.92
C LEU A 226 -11.81 -3.70 -3.08
N ARG A 227 -12.54 -4.80 -2.85
CA ARG A 227 -13.40 -5.46 -3.86
C ARG A 227 -14.52 -4.57 -4.44
N PRO A 228 -15.39 -3.91 -3.64
CA PRO A 228 -16.43 -3.05 -4.17
C PRO A 228 -15.86 -1.80 -4.86
N CYS A 229 -14.80 -1.20 -4.32
CA CYS A 229 -14.16 -0.05 -4.96
C CYS A 229 -13.64 -0.37 -6.36
N THR A 230 -13.05 -1.54 -6.57
CA THR A 230 -12.56 -1.95 -7.91
C THR A 230 -13.68 -2.31 -8.88
N ARG A 231 -14.85 -2.78 -8.40
CA ARG A 231 -16.01 -3.09 -9.25
C ARG A 231 -16.76 -1.85 -9.75
N LEU A 232 -16.91 -0.81 -8.93
CA LEU A 232 -17.60 0.41 -9.34
C LEU A 232 -16.84 1.14 -10.46
N LEU A 233 -15.51 1.20 -10.37
CA LEU A 233 -14.67 1.79 -11.41
C LEU A 233 -14.68 1.01 -12.73
N ALA A 234 -15.03 -0.28 -12.71
CA ALA A 234 -15.16 -1.09 -13.91
C ALA A 234 -16.53 -0.93 -14.58
N ASN A 235 -17.59 -0.70 -13.79
CA ASN A 235 -18.96 -0.55 -14.30
C ASN A 235 -19.27 0.84 -14.87
N ASP A 236 -18.49 1.87 -14.55
CA ASP A 236 -18.63 3.21 -15.14
C ASP A 236 -17.93 3.35 -16.52
N ALA A 237 -17.35 2.27 -17.04
CA ALA A 237 -16.58 2.24 -18.30
C ALA A 237 -17.31 1.56 -19.47
N ASP A 238 -18.55 1.10 -19.25
CA ASP A 238 -19.48 0.54 -20.25
C ASP A 238 -20.71 1.45 -20.41
#